data_AF-A0A956KTJ1-F1
#
_entry.id   AF-A0A956KTJ1-F1
#
_cell.length_a   1.000
_cell.length_b   1.000
_cell.length_c   1.000
_cell.angle_alpha   90.00
_cell.angle_beta   90.00
_cell.angle_gamma   90.00
#
_symmetry.space_group_name_H-M   'P 1'
#
loop_
_entity.id
_entity.type
_entity.pdbx_description
1 polymer ?
#
loop_
_entity_poly.entity_id
_entity_poly.type
_entity_poly.pdbx_seq_one_letter_code
_entity_poly.pdbx_strand_id
1 'polypeptide(L)'
;MSQTHDLVLNQVPIHWDLDAGNLSFFGIPAVLFWLNPSLYRMLKPLVEVCGVEMFRLLVAHESSKGTDEDYHAMVTQLGESFGEGFLAWGKAVSTASWGRIELPELDLESKQARVRITNPWELKMLAGTGERWGCPFMQGKIIGVFSHAFATSCWADEENLRVDDDEPSVEFRVYAADKTIAGEIEALQAARRGERERELQAEIDRATGELQRQLDLVERQRSVIRSLSTPLIQIWEGVLVLPLIGAVDEQRAAILTESTLEAVATRRARYLILDLTGVSAFGVEAANALLRVVSAVGLLGAQSMLTGVSPKVVQTLIGVGAELAKVPSYATVEQALQRVMQRSGR
;
A
#
# COMPACT_ATOMS: atom_id res chain seq x y z
N MET A 1 -28.21 45.42 -34.43
CA MET A 1 -29.42 44.56 -34.41
C MET A 1 -29.04 43.39 -33.54
N SER A 2 -29.83 43.10 -32.50
CA SER A 2 -29.50 41.99 -31.60
C SER A 2 -29.64 40.66 -32.34
N GLN A 3 -28.65 39.78 -32.24
CA GLN A 3 -28.60 38.48 -32.91
C GLN A 3 -29.22 37.39 -32.04
N THR A 4 -30.53 37.49 -31.83
CA THR A 4 -31.32 36.51 -31.08
C THR A 4 -32.09 35.61 -32.04
N HIS A 5 -32.09 34.30 -31.77
CA HIS A 5 -32.78 33.28 -32.56
C HIS A 5 -33.66 32.42 -31.66
N ASP A 6 -34.95 32.40 -31.96
CA ASP A 6 -35.95 31.54 -31.32
C ASP A 6 -36.43 30.46 -32.29
N LEU A 7 -36.31 29.20 -31.88
CA LEU A 7 -36.67 28.03 -32.67
C LEU A 7 -37.55 27.12 -31.82
N VAL A 8 -38.56 26.51 -32.43
CA VAL A 8 -39.34 25.44 -31.78
C VAL A 8 -39.21 24.18 -32.62
N LEU A 9 -38.53 23.17 -32.09
CA LEU A 9 -38.28 21.90 -32.77
C LEU A 9 -38.86 20.75 -31.93
N ASN A 10 -39.74 19.94 -32.51
CA ASN A 10 -40.49 18.89 -31.79
C ASN A 10 -41.14 19.41 -30.49
N GLN A 11 -41.77 20.59 -30.55
CA GLN A 11 -42.39 21.26 -29.40
C GLN A 11 -41.41 21.73 -28.31
N VAL A 12 -40.10 21.67 -28.57
CA VAL A 12 -39.08 22.16 -27.65
C VAL A 12 -38.65 23.57 -28.04
N PRO A 13 -38.81 24.57 -27.15
CA PRO A 13 -38.26 25.90 -27.37
C PRO A 13 -36.73 25.89 -27.19
N ILE A 14 -36.04 26.45 -28.17
CA ILE A 14 -34.60 26.67 -28.20
C ILE A 14 -34.40 28.17 -28.42
N HIS A 15 -33.68 28.79 -27.50
CA HIS A 15 -33.36 30.22 -27.57
C HIS A 15 -31.85 30.38 -27.62
N TRP A 16 -31.38 31.12 -28.62
CA TRP A 16 -29.98 31.42 -28.83
C TRP A 16 -29.77 32.93 -28.88
N ASP A 17 -29.05 33.46 -27.89
CA ASP A 17 -28.60 34.84 -27.86
C ASP A 17 -27.11 34.87 -28.21
N LEU A 18 -26.80 35.24 -29.46
CA LEU A 18 -25.41 35.28 -29.95
C LEU A 18 -24.63 36.47 -29.41
N ASP A 19 -25.32 37.56 -29.02
CA ASP A 19 -24.65 38.73 -28.44
C ASP A 19 -24.22 38.44 -27.00
N ALA A 20 -25.06 37.74 -26.24
CA ALA A 20 -24.75 37.31 -24.87
C ALA A 20 -23.95 35.99 -24.80
N GLY A 21 -23.88 35.23 -25.90
CA GLY A 21 -23.24 33.92 -25.96
C GLY A 21 -24.02 32.82 -25.22
N ASN A 22 -25.34 32.98 -25.08
CA ASN A 22 -26.19 32.07 -24.32
C ASN A 22 -27.01 31.16 -25.25
N LEU A 23 -27.08 29.89 -24.90
CA LEU A 23 -28.00 28.92 -25.47
C LEU A 23 -28.89 28.39 -24.33
N SER A 24 -30.18 28.26 -24.59
CA SER A 24 -31.08 27.52 -23.70
C SER A 24 -31.93 26.52 -24.48
N PHE A 25 -32.22 25.40 -23.82
CA PHE A 25 -33.02 24.29 -24.32
C PHE A 25 -34.07 23.97 -23.26
N PHE A 26 -35.36 23.98 -23.61
CA PHE A 26 -36.47 23.99 -22.64
C PHE A 26 -36.41 25.17 -21.63
N GLY A 27 -35.82 26.31 -22.04
CA GLY A 27 -35.60 27.44 -21.14
C GLY A 27 -34.52 27.19 -20.06
N ILE A 28 -33.83 26.04 -20.10
CA ILE A 28 -32.71 25.71 -19.24
C ILE A 28 -31.41 26.08 -19.98
N PRO A 29 -30.47 26.80 -19.35
CA PRO A 29 -29.17 27.09 -19.95
C PRO A 29 -28.45 25.81 -20.40
N ALA A 30 -27.94 25.82 -21.63
CA ALA A 30 -27.33 24.68 -22.28
C ALA A 30 -26.03 25.07 -22.98
N VAL A 31 -25.19 24.08 -23.25
CA VAL A 31 -23.93 24.23 -23.99
C VAL A 31 -23.77 23.07 -24.96
N LEU A 32 -23.12 23.31 -26.09
CA LEU A 32 -22.84 22.31 -27.11
C LEU A 32 -21.38 21.84 -26.99
N PHE A 33 -21.18 20.53 -27.02
CA PHE A 33 -19.86 19.91 -27.11
C PHE A 33 -19.77 19.03 -28.35
N TRP A 34 -18.60 19.05 -29.00
CA TRP A 34 -18.26 18.03 -30.00
C TRP A 34 -18.16 16.68 -29.29
N LEU A 35 -18.91 15.66 -29.76
CA LEU A 35 -18.90 14.32 -29.16
C LEU A 35 -17.47 13.76 -29.08
N ASN A 36 -16.78 13.72 -30.22
CA ASN A 36 -15.37 13.39 -30.31
C ASN A 36 -14.68 14.48 -31.15
N PRO A 37 -13.67 15.21 -30.62
CA PRO A 37 -12.86 14.83 -29.46
C PRO A 37 -13.29 15.38 -28.10
N SER A 38 -14.16 16.39 -28.01
CA SER A 38 -14.28 17.18 -26.76
C SER A 38 -14.89 16.38 -25.61
N LEU A 39 -16.10 15.85 -25.78
CA LEU A 39 -16.81 15.12 -24.73
C LEU A 39 -16.10 13.78 -24.42
N TYR A 40 -15.65 13.07 -25.46
CA TYR A 40 -14.85 11.86 -25.32
C TYR A 40 -13.59 12.09 -24.47
N ARG A 41 -12.77 13.11 -24.79
CA ARG A 41 -11.55 13.42 -24.03
C ARG A 41 -11.82 13.90 -22.61
N MET A 42 -13.01 14.44 -22.34
CA MET A 42 -13.43 14.80 -20.99
C MET A 42 -13.80 13.57 -20.17
N LEU A 43 -14.51 12.60 -20.76
CA LEU A 43 -15.00 11.42 -20.04
C LEU A 43 -13.96 10.29 -19.95
N LYS A 44 -13.13 10.11 -20.98
CA LYS A 44 -12.15 9.01 -21.07
C LYS A 44 -11.23 8.89 -19.84
N PRO A 45 -10.62 9.97 -19.31
CA PRO A 45 -9.80 9.88 -18.10
C PRO A 45 -10.58 9.42 -16.87
N LEU A 46 -11.86 9.78 -16.75
CA LEU A 46 -12.70 9.33 -15.64
C LEU A 46 -12.96 7.83 -15.73
N VAL A 47 -13.14 7.31 -16.95
CA VAL A 47 -13.29 5.87 -17.18
C VAL A 47 -12.00 5.12 -16.87
N GLU A 48 -10.84 5.68 -17.22
CA GLU A 48 -9.54 5.07 -16.91
C GLU A 48 -9.26 4.98 -15.41
N VAL A 49 -9.62 6.03 -14.66
CA VAL A 49 -9.43 6.06 -13.20
C VAL A 49 -10.43 5.17 -12.47
N CYS A 50 -11.71 5.22 -12.84
CA CYS A 50 -12.77 4.52 -12.13
C CYS A 50 -12.96 3.08 -12.64
N GLY A 51 -12.51 2.75 -13.85
CA GLY A 51 -12.92 1.54 -14.56
C GLY A 51 -14.34 1.67 -15.15
N VAL A 52 -14.58 0.95 -16.24
CA VAL A 52 -15.83 1.02 -17.03
C VAL A 52 -17.09 0.79 -16.19
N GLU A 53 -17.10 -0.24 -15.35
CA GLU A 53 -18.28 -0.62 -14.57
C GLU A 53 -18.70 0.47 -13.58
N MET A 54 -17.75 0.97 -12.77
CA MET A 54 -18.01 2.05 -11.82
C MET A 54 -18.42 3.34 -12.53
N PHE A 55 -17.74 3.69 -13.61
CA PHE A 55 -18.09 4.87 -14.42
C PHE A 55 -19.54 4.80 -14.90
N ARG A 56 -19.94 3.65 -15.46
CA ARG A 56 -21.31 3.43 -15.94
C ARG A 56 -22.33 3.60 -14.82
N LEU A 57 -22.09 3.00 -13.66
CA LEU A 57 -23.00 3.11 -12.51
C LEU A 57 -23.12 4.54 -12.00
N LEU A 58 -22.02 5.28 -11.90
CA LEU A 58 -22.04 6.69 -11.45
C LEU A 58 -22.84 7.58 -12.41
N VAL A 59 -22.60 7.44 -13.71
CA VAL A 59 -23.34 8.21 -14.73
C VAL A 59 -24.82 7.84 -14.72
N ALA A 60 -25.15 6.56 -14.66
CA ALA A 60 -26.53 6.09 -14.60
C ALA A 60 -27.23 6.54 -13.31
N HIS A 61 -26.53 6.56 -12.17
CA HIS A 61 -27.09 7.02 -10.91
C HIS A 61 -27.47 8.49 -10.98
N GLU A 62 -26.57 9.36 -11.44
CA GLU A 62 -26.85 10.78 -11.53
C GLU A 62 -27.91 11.09 -12.60
N SER A 63 -27.90 10.38 -13.74
CA SER A 63 -28.91 10.61 -14.78
C SER A 63 -30.31 10.09 -14.42
N SER A 64 -30.40 9.12 -13.49
CA SER A 64 -31.68 8.63 -12.96
C SER A 64 -32.37 9.64 -12.03
N LYS A 65 -31.64 10.60 -11.48
CA LYS A 65 -32.22 11.66 -10.63
C LYS A 65 -33.01 12.66 -11.46
N GLY A 66 -34.06 13.22 -10.87
CA GLY A 66 -34.96 14.17 -11.54
C GLY A 66 -35.89 13.52 -12.58
N THR A 67 -35.90 12.19 -12.69
CA THR A 67 -36.78 11.47 -13.62
C THR A 67 -38.25 11.47 -13.18
N ASP A 68 -38.53 11.90 -11.95
CA ASP A 68 -39.87 12.16 -11.44
C ASP A 68 -40.51 13.37 -12.14
N GLU A 69 -39.75 14.44 -12.39
CA GLU A 69 -40.20 15.58 -13.19
C GLU A 69 -40.41 15.17 -14.66
N ASP A 70 -39.46 14.41 -15.23
CA ASP A 70 -39.58 13.85 -16.58
C ASP A 70 -40.86 12.99 -16.70
N TYR A 71 -41.09 12.07 -15.76
CA TYR A 71 -42.27 11.21 -15.72
C TYR A 71 -43.56 12.02 -15.56
N HIS A 72 -43.57 13.02 -14.68
CA HIS A 72 -44.74 13.87 -14.50
C HIS A 72 -45.10 14.60 -15.80
N ALA A 73 -44.11 15.17 -16.49
CA ALA A 73 -44.33 15.80 -17.79
C ALA A 73 -44.87 14.80 -18.82
N MET A 74 -44.33 13.57 -18.87
CA MET A 74 -44.81 12.51 -19.77
C MET A 74 -46.30 12.20 -19.58
N VAL A 75 -46.71 11.97 -18.34
CA VAL A 75 -48.05 11.46 -18.01
C VAL A 75 -49.10 12.57 -17.94
N THR A 76 -48.71 13.82 -17.67
CA THR A 76 -49.67 14.93 -17.54
C THR A 76 -49.75 15.87 -18.74
N GLN A 77 -48.70 15.93 -19.57
CA GLN A 77 -48.59 16.94 -20.62
C GLN A 77 -48.32 16.36 -22.01
N LEU A 78 -47.81 15.13 -22.11
CA LEU A 78 -47.24 14.61 -23.38
C LEU A 78 -47.98 13.39 -23.96
N GLY A 79 -49.01 12.83 -23.31
CA GLY A 79 -49.83 11.74 -23.87
C GLY A 79 -51.01 11.32 -22.99
N GLU A 80 -51.94 10.53 -23.54
CA GLU A 80 -53.10 9.99 -22.77
C GLU A 80 -52.73 8.72 -21.98
N SER A 81 -51.64 8.06 -22.40
CA SER A 81 -51.04 6.92 -21.70
C SER A 81 -49.55 7.14 -21.48
N PHE A 82 -48.96 6.38 -20.54
CA PHE A 82 -47.51 6.42 -20.30
C PHE A 82 -46.70 6.13 -21.57
N GLY A 83 -47.10 5.14 -22.39
CA GLY A 83 -46.37 4.78 -23.60
C GLY A 83 -46.35 5.91 -24.64
N GLU A 84 -47.48 6.58 -24.85
CA GLU A 84 -47.55 7.75 -25.74
C GLU A 84 -46.73 8.92 -25.21
N GLY A 85 -46.87 9.23 -23.91
CA GLY A 85 -46.10 10.28 -23.25
C GLY A 85 -44.59 10.03 -23.29
N PHE A 86 -44.17 8.77 -23.12
CA PHE A 86 -42.77 8.36 -23.23
C PHE A 86 -42.22 8.56 -24.64
N LEU A 87 -42.97 8.18 -25.68
CA LEU A 87 -42.56 8.39 -27.08
C LEU A 87 -42.53 9.88 -27.46
N ALA A 88 -43.48 10.67 -26.95
CA ALA A 88 -43.51 12.11 -27.14
C ALA A 88 -42.31 12.79 -26.46
N TRP A 89 -41.99 12.41 -25.21
CA TRP A 89 -40.75 12.83 -24.54
C TRP A 89 -39.52 12.41 -25.33
N GLY A 90 -39.46 11.16 -25.79
CA GLY A 90 -38.37 10.64 -26.62
C GLY A 90 -38.15 11.45 -27.89
N LYS A 91 -39.23 11.86 -28.55
CA LYS A 91 -39.19 12.76 -29.70
C LYS A 91 -38.70 14.17 -29.32
N ALA A 92 -39.11 14.69 -28.17
CA ALA A 92 -38.67 16.00 -27.69
C ALA A 92 -37.15 16.01 -27.38
N VAL A 93 -36.65 15.04 -26.63
CA VAL A 93 -35.22 14.93 -26.29
C VAL A 93 -34.34 14.53 -27.48
N SER A 94 -34.92 13.91 -28.51
CA SER A 94 -34.20 13.65 -29.77
C SER A 94 -33.74 14.96 -30.46
N THR A 95 -34.40 16.09 -30.19
CA THR A 95 -33.96 17.42 -30.63
C THR A 95 -32.61 17.80 -30.03
N ALA A 96 -32.29 17.32 -28.83
CA ALA A 96 -30.96 17.44 -28.20
C ALA A 96 -29.99 16.34 -28.67
N SER A 97 -30.32 15.59 -29.72
CA SER A 97 -29.53 14.49 -30.27
C SER A 97 -29.31 13.32 -29.30
N TRP A 98 -30.27 13.05 -28.40
CA TRP A 98 -30.18 11.89 -27.50
C TRP A 98 -30.33 10.54 -28.20
N GLY A 99 -30.80 10.55 -29.45
CA GLY A 99 -31.12 9.38 -30.25
C GLY A 99 -32.62 9.31 -30.56
N ARG A 100 -32.97 8.49 -31.54
CA ARG A 100 -34.37 8.13 -31.82
C ARG A 100 -34.76 7.04 -30.83
N ILE A 101 -35.77 7.31 -30.01
CA ILE A 101 -36.28 6.39 -29.01
C ILE A 101 -37.52 5.68 -29.55
N GLU A 102 -37.54 4.36 -29.43
CA GLU A 102 -38.66 3.50 -29.75
C GLU A 102 -39.01 2.65 -28.52
N LEU A 103 -40.28 2.28 -28.39
CA LEU A 103 -40.77 1.40 -27.33
C LEU A 103 -41.37 0.12 -27.93
N PRO A 104 -40.54 -0.83 -28.43
CA PRO A 104 -41.01 -2.08 -29.01
C PRO A 104 -41.96 -2.90 -28.12
N GLU A 105 -41.77 -2.84 -26.80
CA GLU A 105 -42.54 -3.64 -25.85
C GLU A 105 -42.79 -2.83 -24.58
N LEU A 106 -44.03 -2.87 -24.09
CA LEU A 106 -44.44 -2.29 -22.82
C LEU A 106 -45.54 -3.16 -22.21
N ASP A 107 -45.26 -3.74 -21.05
CA ASP A 107 -46.22 -4.47 -20.23
C ASP A 107 -46.19 -3.92 -18.80
N LEU A 108 -47.24 -3.16 -18.47
CA LEU A 108 -47.40 -2.56 -17.15
C LEU A 108 -47.77 -3.59 -16.06
N GLU A 109 -48.41 -4.70 -16.43
CA GLU A 109 -48.83 -5.74 -15.48
C GLU A 109 -47.63 -6.60 -15.06
N SER A 110 -46.86 -7.10 -16.02
CA SER A 110 -45.65 -7.86 -15.73
C SER A 110 -44.44 -6.99 -15.39
N LYS A 111 -44.57 -5.67 -15.52
CA LYS A 111 -43.54 -4.65 -15.24
C LYS A 111 -42.29 -4.88 -16.06
N GLN A 112 -42.49 -5.05 -17.36
CA GLN A 112 -41.42 -5.26 -18.34
C GLN A 112 -41.56 -4.31 -19.51
N ALA A 113 -40.44 -3.89 -20.08
CA ALA A 113 -40.41 -3.10 -21.30
C ALA A 113 -39.13 -3.33 -22.09
N ARG A 114 -39.20 -3.04 -23.39
CA ARG A 114 -38.04 -3.01 -24.28
C ARG A 114 -37.99 -1.63 -24.91
N VAL A 115 -36.89 -0.91 -24.67
CA VAL A 115 -36.65 0.42 -25.23
C VAL A 115 -35.50 0.32 -26.21
N ARG A 116 -35.72 0.71 -27.47
CA ARG A 116 -34.63 0.79 -28.45
C ARG A 116 -34.23 2.23 -28.65
N ILE A 117 -32.93 2.49 -28.63
CA ILE A 117 -32.38 3.79 -28.96
C ILE A 117 -31.45 3.64 -30.15
N THR A 118 -31.78 4.34 -31.22
CA THR A 118 -30.99 4.41 -32.44
C THR A 118 -30.30 5.76 -32.53
N ASN A 119 -29.06 5.77 -33.02
CA ASN A 119 -28.18 6.93 -33.03
C ASN A 119 -27.96 7.61 -31.66
N PRO A 120 -27.84 6.86 -30.54
CA PRO A 120 -27.55 7.48 -29.24
C PRO A 120 -26.21 8.22 -29.29
N TRP A 121 -26.16 9.41 -28.68
CA TRP A 121 -24.96 10.24 -28.67
C TRP A 121 -23.76 9.53 -28.02
N GLU A 122 -24.01 8.69 -27.00
CA GLU A 122 -22.97 7.94 -26.28
C GLU A 122 -22.23 6.97 -27.20
N LEU A 123 -22.94 6.24 -28.06
CA LEU A 123 -22.30 5.33 -29.02
C LEU A 123 -21.64 6.09 -30.17
N LYS A 124 -22.27 7.16 -30.64
CA LYS A 124 -21.66 8.03 -31.67
C LYS A 124 -20.35 8.65 -31.19
N MET A 125 -20.25 9.01 -29.91
CA MET A 125 -19.02 9.47 -29.30
C MET A 125 -17.92 8.40 -29.32
N LEU A 126 -18.29 7.14 -29.12
CA LEU A 126 -17.38 5.99 -29.04
C LEU A 126 -17.01 5.38 -30.40
N ALA A 127 -17.75 5.69 -31.47
CA ALA A 127 -17.52 5.11 -32.79
C ALA A 127 -16.06 5.26 -33.24
N GLY A 128 -15.45 4.15 -33.68
CA GLY A 128 -14.06 4.11 -34.15
C GLY A 128 -12.97 4.29 -33.08
N THR A 129 -13.32 4.44 -31.80
CA THR A 129 -12.33 4.57 -30.70
C THR A 129 -11.81 3.24 -30.17
N GLY A 130 -12.53 2.14 -30.44
CA GLY A 130 -12.28 0.82 -29.84
C GLY A 130 -12.83 0.65 -28.42
N GLU A 131 -13.28 1.73 -27.77
CA GLU A 131 -13.86 1.69 -26.43
C GLU A 131 -15.29 1.16 -26.45
N ARG A 132 -15.69 0.48 -25.37
CA ARG A 132 -17.02 -0.17 -25.23
C ARG A 132 -17.56 -0.01 -23.81
N TRP A 133 -17.93 1.22 -23.44
CA TRP A 133 -18.59 1.47 -22.16
C TRP A 133 -20.10 1.69 -22.26
N GLY A 134 -20.72 1.50 -23.44
CA GLY A 134 -22.17 1.52 -23.64
C GLY A 134 -22.84 2.89 -23.43
N CYS A 135 -24.10 2.89 -22.99
CA CYS A 135 -24.95 4.09 -22.84
C CYS A 135 -25.44 4.34 -21.40
N PRO A 136 -24.55 4.54 -20.41
CA PRO A 136 -24.95 4.66 -19.01
C PRO A 136 -25.86 5.87 -18.73
N PHE A 137 -25.73 6.98 -19.46
CA PHE A 137 -26.61 8.13 -19.26
C PHE A 137 -28.04 7.77 -19.65
N MET A 138 -28.24 7.17 -20.83
CA MET A 138 -29.57 6.72 -21.26
C MET A 138 -30.09 5.59 -20.37
N GLN A 139 -29.22 4.68 -19.92
CA GLN A 139 -29.58 3.59 -19.02
C GLN A 139 -30.21 4.13 -17.73
N GLY A 140 -29.56 5.11 -17.08
CA GLY A 140 -30.06 5.70 -15.84
C GLY A 140 -31.40 6.43 -16.02
N LYS A 141 -31.56 7.17 -17.12
CA LYS A 141 -32.85 7.81 -17.47
C LYS A 141 -33.97 6.79 -17.62
N ILE A 142 -33.71 5.71 -18.35
CA ILE A 142 -34.68 4.61 -18.55
C ILE A 142 -35.02 3.95 -17.22
N ILE A 143 -34.02 3.59 -16.41
CA ILE A 143 -34.25 2.98 -15.09
C ILE A 143 -35.14 3.88 -14.22
N GLY A 144 -34.84 5.17 -14.15
CA GLY A 144 -35.61 6.12 -13.34
C GLY A 144 -37.06 6.26 -13.81
N VAL A 145 -37.26 6.58 -15.09
CA VAL A 145 -38.60 6.77 -15.69
C VAL A 145 -39.48 5.53 -15.52
N PHE A 146 -38.94 4.34 -15.78
CA PHE A 146 -39.72 3.10 -15.64
C PHE A 146 -39.93 2.69 -14.19
N SER A 147 -39.04 3.07 -13.26
CA SER A 147 -39.29 2.87 -11.83
C SER A 147 -40.51 3.64 -11.34
N HIS A 148 -40.71 4.85 -11.87
CA HIS A 148 -41.94 5.62 -11.65
C HIS A 148 -43.15 4.97 -12.34
N ALA A 149 -43.00 4.58 -13.61
CA ALA A 149 -44.09 3.98 -14.38
C ALA A 149 -44.62 2.67 -13.78
N PHE A 150 -43.73 1.80 -13.31
CA PHE A 150 -44.09 0.51 -12.69
C PHE A 150 -44.31 0.58 -11.17
N ALA A 151 -44.14 1.77 -10.58
CA ALA A 151 -44.19 2.03 -9.15
C ALA A 151 -43.37 1.01 -8.33
N THR A 152 -42.16 0.69 -8.80
CA THR A 152 -41.24 -0.26 -8.17
C THR A 152 -39.80 0.02 -8.60
N SER A 153 -38.82 -0.46 -7.84
CA SER A 153 -37.43 -0.47 -8.29
C SER A 153 -37.30 -1.30 -9.57
N CYS A 154 -36.60 -0.76 -10.56
CA CYS A 154 -36.38 -1.39 -11.85
C CYS A 154 -34.89 -1.43 -12.19
N TRP A 155 -34.55 -2.33 -13.09
CA TRP A 155 -33.25 -2.40 -13.74
C TRP A 155 -33.41 -2.43 -15.26
N ALA A 156 -32.37 -2.02 -15.98
CA ALA A 156 -32.34 -2.08 -17.44
C ALA A 156 -31.02 -2.70 -17.90
N ASP A 157 -31.08 -3.84 -18.58
CA ASP A 157 -29.90 -4.45 -19.19
C ASP A 157 -29.67 -3.89 -20.61
N GLU A 158 -28.43 -3.56 -20.96
CA GLU A 158 -28.06 -3.24 -22.34
C GLU A 158 -27.89 -4.53 -23.16
N GLU A 159 -28.75 -4.70 -24.15
CA GLU A 159 -28.75 -5.79 -25.12
C GLU A 159 -28.52 -5.22 -26.54
N ASN A 160 -28.11 -6.09 -27.47
CA ASN A 160 -28.03 -5.77 -28.90
C ASN A 160 -27.19 -4.52 -29.24
N LEU A 161 -26.12 -4.27 -28.48
CA LEU A 161 -25.26 -3.10 -28.63
C LEU A 161 -24.49 -3.09 -29.98
N ARG A 162 -24.76 -2.08 -30.80
CA ARG A 162 -24.15 -1.84 -32.12
C ARG A 162 -23.47 -0.48 -32.12
N VAL A 163 -22.14 -0.46 -32.00
CA VAL A 163 -21.37 0.79 -31.82
C VAL A 163 -20.83 1.36 -33.14
N ASP A 164 -20.26 0.50 -33.98
CA ASP A 164 -19.59 0.91 -35.23
C ASP A 164 -20.44 0.66 -36.49
N ASP A 165 -21.75 0.42 -36.31
CA ASP A 165 -22.70 0.35 -37.43
C ASP A 165 -22.95 1.77 -37.99
N ASP A 166 -23.36 1.88 -39.25
CA ASP A 166 -23.76 3.16 -39.87
C ASP A 166 -24.88 3.86 -39.07
N GLU A 167 -25.72 3.05 -38.42
CA GLU A 167 -26.76 3.49 -37.50
C GLU A 167 -26.54 2.82 -36.12
N PRO A 168 -25.68 3.38 -35.25
CA PRO A 168 -25.42 2.80 -33.94
C PRO A 168 -26.70 2.65 -33.14
N SER A 169 -26.83 1.58 -32.36
CA SER A 169 -28.04 1.33 -31.59
C SER A 169 -27.80 0.49 -30.34
N VAL A 170 -28.72 0.60 -29.40
CA VAL A 170 -28.76 -0.20 -28.17
C VAL A 170 -30.22 -0.50 -27.84
N GLU A 171 -30.45 -1.65 -27.22
CA GLU A 171 -31.75 -2.04 -26.72
C GLU A 171 -31.67 -2.25 -25.20
N PHE A 172 -32.56 -1.61 -24.46
CA PHE A 172 -32.66 -1.74 -23.03
C PHE A 172 -33.81 -2.67 -22.68
N ARG A 173 -33.51 -3.78 -22.03
CA ARG A 173 -34.51 -4.66 -21.43
C ARG A 173 -34.76 -4.24 -19.99
N VAL A 174 -35.93 -3.66 -19.75
CA VAL A 174 -36.34 -3.10 -18.46
C VAL A 174 -37.23 -4.09 -17.72
N TYR A 175 -36.99 -4.29 -16.43
CA TYR A 175 -37.75 -5.19 -15.58
C TYR A 175 -37.72 -4.75 -14.11
N ALA A 176 -38.74 -5.12 -13.34
CA ALA A 176 -38.74 -4.94 -11.90
C ALA A 176 -37.61 -5.75 -11.23
N ALA A 177 -36.85 -5.11 -10.34
CA ALA A 177 -35.73 -5.73 -9.64
C ALA A 177 -35.47 -5.07 -8.28
N ASP A 178 -35.10 -5.87 -7.27
CA ASP A 178 -34.66 -5.37 -5.96
C ASP A 178 -33.30 -4.64 -6.02
N LYS A 179 -32.56 -4.89 -7.10
CA LYS A 179 -31.28 -4.25 -7.41
C LYS A 179 -31.48 -2.77 -7.70
N THR A 180 -30.64 -1.92 -7.11
CA THR A 180 -30.63 -0.47 -7.34
C THR A 180 -29.25 -0.02 -7.78
N ILE A 181 -29.17 1.07 -8.57
CA ILE A 181 -27.88 1.60 -9.03
C ILE A 181 -26.99 1.98 -7.84
N ALA A 182 -27.57 2.59 -6.80
CA ALA A 182 -26.85 2.96 -5.58
C ALA A 182 -26.29 1.72 -4.84
N GLY A 183 -27.09 0.67 -4.69
CA GLY A 183 -26.66 -0.58 -4.07
C GLY A 183 -25.51 -1.27 -4.83
N GLU A 184 -25.51 -1.20 -6.15
CA GLU A 184 -24.40 -1.73 -6.96
C GLU A 184 -23.12 -0.90 -6.82
N ILE A 185 -23.23 0.43 -6.73
CA ILE A 185 -22.08 1.30 -6.45
C ILE A 185 -21.45 0.90 -5.11
N GLU A 186 -22.27 0.73 -4.08
CA GLU A 186 -21.80 0.32 -2.75
C GLU A 186 -21.15 -1.07 -2.78
N ALA A 187 -21.78 -2.04 -3.45
CA ALA A 187 -21.25 -3.40 -3.60
C ALA A 187 -19.89 -3.40 -4.31
N LEU A 188 -19.76 -2.65 -5.41
CA LEU A 188 -18.52 -2.56 -6.18
C LEU A 188 -17.41 -1.84 -5.40
N GLN A 189 -17.74 -0.79 -4.64
CA GLN A 189 -16.79 -0.12 -3.74
C GLN A 189 -16.32 -1.03 -2.61
N ALA A 190 -17.23 -1.82 -2.02
CA ALA A 190 -16.91 -2.77 -0.96
C ALA A 190 -16.00 -3.88 -1.48
N ALA A 191 -16.28 -4.44 -2.66
CA ALA A 191 -15.46 -5.46 -3.29
C ALA A 191 -14.02 -4.96 -3.52
N ARG A 192 -13.86 -3.78 -4.13
CA ARG A 192 -12.54 -3.16 -4.37
C ARG A 192 -11.78 -2.88 -3.08
N ARG A 193 -12.48 -2.42 -2.04
CA ARG A 193 -11.86 -2.18 -0.73
C ARG A 193 -11.33 -3.48 -0.12
N GLY A 194 -12.14 -4.55 -0.18
CA GLY A 194 -11.73 -5.87 0.31
C GLY A 194 -10.55 -6.46 -0.45
N GLU A 195 -10.50 -6.30 -1.78
CA GLU A 195 -9.34 -6.70 -2.59
C GLU A 195 -8.09 -5.92 -2.20
N ARG A 196 -8.21 -4.59 -2.08
CA ARG A 196 -7.07 -3.74 -1.72
C ARG A 196 -6.53 -4.02 -0.32
N GLU A 197 -7.42 -4.28 0.64
CA GLU A 197 -7.04 -4.69 2.00
C GLU A 197 -6.28 -6.02 1.99
N ARG A 198 -6.70 -7.01 1.19
CA ARG A 198 -5.98 -8.29 1.06
C ARG A 198 -4.61 -8.12 0.43
N GLU A 199 -4.48 -7.29 -0.61
CA GLU A 199 -3.19 -6.99 -1.23
C GLU A 199 -2.22 -6.35 -0.24
N LEU A 200 -2.67 -5.31 0.47
CA LEU A 200 -1.86 -4.62 1.48
C LEU A 200 -1.48 -5.54 2.63
N GLN A 201 -2.40 -6.40 3.09
CA GLN A 201 -2.10 -7.38 4.12
C GLN A 201 -1.02 -8.37 3.65
N ALA A 202 -1.10 -8.86 2.42
CA ALA A 202 -0.09 -9.75 1.85
C ALA A 202 1.28 -9.06 1.70
N GLU A 203 1.31 -7.76 1.39
CA GLU A 203 2.54 -6.97 1.33
C GLU A 203 3.16 -6.78 2.73
N ILE A 204 2.34 -6.43 3.73
CA ILE A 204 2.76 -6.31 5.13
C ILE A 204 3.33 -7.65 5.64
N ASP A 205 2.66 -8.76 5.37
CA ASP A 205 3.13 -10.08 5.80
C ASP A 205 4.48 -10.45 5.17
N ARG A 206 4.67 -10.13 3.89
CA ARG A 206 5.96 -10.31 3.19
C ARG A 206 7.06 -9.44 3.78
N ALA A 207 6.78 -8.15 3.98
CA ALA A 207 7.75 -7.20 4.54
C ALA A 207 8.13 -7.57 5.98
N THR A 208 7.15 -7.97 6.79
CA THR A 208 7.37 -8.45 8.16
C THR A 208 8.22 -9.71 8.16
N GLY A 209 7.92 -10.68 7.30
CA GLY A 209 8.70 -11.92 7.18
C GLY A 209 10.13 -11.71 6.68
N GLU A 210 10.39 -10.70 5.85
CA GLU A 210 11.74 -10.30 5.43
C GLU A 210 12.50 -9.63 6.58
N LEU A 211 11.86 -8.69 7.28
CA LEU A 211 12.45 -8.01 8.44
C LEU A 211 12.84 -9.01 9.54
N GLN A 212 11.97 -9.99 9.82
CA GLN A 212 12.26 -11.06 10.78
C GLN A 212 13.54 -11.83 10.40
N ARG A 213 13.68 -12.20 9.12
CA ARG A 213 14.86 -12.92 8.61
C ARG A 213 16.15 -12.08 8.73
N GLN A 214 16.07 -10.77 8.52
CA GLN A 214 17.20 -9.87 8.70
C GLN A 214 17.61 -9.74 10.17
N LEU A 215 16.64 -9.64 11.08
CA LEU A 215 16.90 -9.62 12.52
C LEU A 215 17.59 -10.91 12.98
N ASP A 216 17.08 -12.08 12.56
CA ASP A 216 17.70 -13.38 12.86
C ASP A 216 19.16 -13.45 12.37
N LEU A 217 19.44 -12.92 11.17
CA LEU A 217 20.80 -12.88 10.63
C LEU A 217 21.71 -11.96 11.47
N VAL A 218 21.23 -10.78 11.86
CA VAL A 218 21.98 -9.84 12.72
C VAL A 218 22.28 -10.47 14.08
N GLU A 219 21.32 -11.17 14.68
CA GLU A 219 21.52 -11.89 15.94
C GLU A 219 22.57 -12.99 15.81
N ARG A 220 22.53 -13.79 14.74
CA ARG A 220 23.55 -14.80 14.45
C ARG A 220 24.94 -14.19 14.28
N GLN A 221 25.05 -13.10 13.53
CA GLN A 221 26.31 -12.37 13.35
C GLN A 221 26.86 -11.86 14.69
N ARG A 222 26.00 -11.27 15.54
CA ARG A 222 26.39 -10.83 16.88
C ARG A 222 26.88 -11.98 17.75
N SER A 223 26.22 -13.14 17.70
CA SER A 223 26.66 -14.32 18.44
C SER A 223 28.05 -14.80 18.00
N VAL A 224 28.29 -14.86 16.69
CA VAL A 224 29.59 -15.25 16.13
C VAL A 224 30.68 -14.26 16.56
N ILE A 225 30.44 -12.95 16.45
CA ILE A 225 31.37 -11.91 16.91
C ILE A 225 31.71 -12.09 18.40
N ARG A 226 30.72 -12.35 19.26
CA ARG A 226 30.95 -12.63 20.69
C ARG A 226 31.85 -13.83 20.90
N SER A 227 31.61 -14.95 20.20
CA SER A 227 32.46 -16.14 20.32
C SER A 227 33.91 -15.94 19.86
N LEU A 228 34.14 -15.02 18.91
CA LEU A 228 35.48 -14.76 18.36
C LEU A 228 36.27 -13.74 19.20
N SER A 229 35.63 -12.99 20.10
CA SER A 229 36.24 -11.78 20.69
C SER A 229 37.22 -12.03 21.86
N THR A 230 37.25 -13.23 22.48
CA THR A 230 38.09 -13.50 23.66
C THR A 230 38.42 -15.00 23.85
N PRO A 231 39.29 -15.62 23.04
CA PRO A 231 39.61 -17.03 23.19
C PRO A 231 40.55 -17.26 24.38
N LEU A 232 40.08 -17.95 25.44
CA LEU A 232 40.94 -18.50 26.49
C LEU A 232 41.66 -19.76 25.98
N ILE A 233 42.95 -19.63 25.69
CA ILE A 233 43.76 -20.65 25.04
C ILE A 233 44.54 -21.41 26.12
N GLN A 234 44.45 -22.74 26.15
CA GLN A 234 45.33 -23.55 26.98
C GLN A 234 46.61 -23.87 26.20
N ILE A 235 47.75 -23.37 26.66
CA ILE A 235 49.04 -23.54 25.98
C ILE A 235 49.92 -24.62 26.63
N TRP A 236 49.60 -25.02 27.87
CA TRP A 236 50.29 -26.08 28.59
C TRP A 236 49.37 -26.69 29.66
N GLU A 237 49.78 -27.82 30.25
CA GLU A 237 49.06 -28.44 31.36
C GLU A 237 48.96 -27.49 32.56
N GLY A 238 47.73 -27.04 32.85
CA GLY A 238 47.45 -26.08 33.93
C GLY A 238 47.84 -24.63 33.62
N VAL A 239 48.09 -24.26 32.36
CA VAL A 239 48.43 -22.88 31.95
C VAL A 239 47.46 -22.37 30.90
N LEU A 240 46.74 -21.30 31.22
CA LEU A 240 45.84 -20.59 30.31
C LEU A 240 46.43 -19.26 29.87
N VAL A 241 46.13 -18.84 28.65
CA VAL A 241 46.41 -17.52 28.10
C VAL A 241 45.09 -16.85 27.75
N LEU A 242 44.93 -15.62 28.19
CA LEU A 242 43.85 -14.72 27.81
C LEU A 242 44.45 -13.55 26.99
N PRO A 243 44.40 -13.61 25.65
CA PRO A 243 44.82 -12.51 24.80
C PRO A 243 43.76 -11.40 24.81
N LEU A 244 44.18 -10.19 25.16
CA LEU A 244 43.35 -8.99 25.08
C LEU A 244 43.71 -8.22 23.81
N ILE A 245 42.78 -8.22 22.85
CA ILE A 245 42.97 -7.59 21.54
C ILE A 245 41.96 -6.46 21.36
N GLY A 246 42.41 -5.26 21.00
CA GLY A 246 41.56 -4.10 20.77
C GLY A 246 41.17 -3.36 22.05
N ALA A 247 40.08 -2.59 22.02
CA ALA A 247 39.59 -1.85 23.18
C ALA A 247 38.92 -2.78 24.19
N VAL A 248 39.21 -2.58 25.48
CA VAL A 248 38.55 -3.26 26.59
C VAL A 248 37.59 -2.27 27.24
N ASP A 249 36.31 -2.37 26.89
CA ASP A 249 35.22 -1.62 27.54
C ASP A 249 34.61 -2.41 28.71
N GLU A 250 33.72 -1.78 29.47
CA GLU A 250 33.10 -2.34 30.68
C GLU A 250 32.32 -3.64 30.40
N GLN A 251 31.54 -3.68 29.31
CA GLN A 251 30.74 -4.85 28.96
C GLN A 251 31.63 -6.04 28.59
N ARG A 252 32.70 -5.80 27.82
CA ARG A 252 33.67 -6.81 27.45
C ARG A 252 34.46 -7.30 28.66
N ALA A 253 34.84 -6.40 29.55
CA ALA A 253 35.52 -6.70 30.81
C ALA A 253 34.72 -7.65 31.71
N ALA A 254 33.39 -7.47 31.81
CA ALA A 254 32.52 -8.35 32.59
C ALA A 254 32.49 -9.77 32.00
N ILE A 255 32.27 -9.89 30.69
CA ILE A 255 32.26 -11.18 29.97
C ILE A 255 33.62 -11.89 30.08
N LEU A 256 34.72 -11.14 29.96
CA LEU A 256 36.08 -11.63 30.16
C LEU A 256 36.29 -12.21 31.56
N THR A 257 35.76 -11.53 32.57
CA THR A 257 35.92 -11.96 33.96
C THR A 257 35.19 -13.28 34.20
N GLU A 258 33.93 -13.37 33.82
CA GLU A 258 33.10 -14.57 33.99
C GLU A 258 33.70 -15.78 33.27
N SER A 259 34.00 -15.64 31.97
CA SER A 259 34.58 -16.72 31.16
C SER A 259 35.96 -17.17 31.66
N THR A 260 36.79 -16.25 32.17
CA THR A 260 38.10 -16.57 32.72
C THR A 260 37.98 -17.39 34.00
N LEU A 261 37.08 -17.01 34.91
CA LEU A 261 36.89 -17.73 36.17
C LEU A 261 36.31 -19.13 35.93
N GLU A 262 35.33 -19.25 35.04
CA GLU A 262 34.78 -20.54 34.65
C GLU A 262 35.86 -21.45 34.04
N ALA A 263 36.70 -20.92 33.14
CA ALA A 263 37.77 -21.69 32.52
C ALA A 263 38.85 -22.10 33.52
N VAL A 264 39.26 -21.21 34.44
CA VAL A 264 40.25 -21.52 35.47
C VAL A 264 39.74 -22.63 36.40
N ALA A 265 38.49 -22.56 36.82
CA ALA A 265 37.87 -23.58 37.67
C ALA A 265 37.72 -24.92 36.95
N THR A 266 37.13 -24.90 35.75
CA THR A 266 36.81 -26.13 34.99
C THR A 266 38.08 -26.84 34.50
N ARG A 267 39.07 -26.08 34.00
CA ARG A 267 40.33 -26.63 33.49
C ARG A 267 41.40 -26.81 34.57
N ARG A 268 41.08 -26.51 35.84
CA ARG A 268 42.00 -26.56 36.99
C ARG A 268 43.34 -25.87 36.70
N ALA A 269 43.25 -24.68 36.10
CA ALA A 269 44.43 -23.92 35.72
C ALA A 269 45.19 -23.48 36.97
N ARG A 270 46.51 -23.69 36.99
CA ARG A 270 47.40 -23.18 38.05
C ARG A 270 47.97 -21.81 37.70
N TYR A 271 48.03 -21.49 36.41
CA TYR A 271 48.57 -20.24 35.89
C TYR A 271 47.64 -19.63 34.85
N LEU A 272 47.46 -18.32 34.92
CA LEU A 272 46.75 -17.50 33.93
C LEU A 272 47.70 -16.41 33.42
N ILE A 273 47.99 -16.42 32.12
CA ILE A 273 48.76 -15.39 31.44
C ILE A 273 47.77 -14.42 30.78
N LEU A 274 47.80 -13.16 31.19
CA LEU A 274 47.05 -12.07 30.58
C LEU A 274 47.94 -11.40 29.54
N ASP A 275 47.66 -11.63 28.26
CA ASP A 275 48.48 -11.11 27.17
C ASP A 275 47.91 -9.79 26.63
N LEU A 276 48.64 -8.71 26.87
CA LEU A 276 48.25 -7.33 26.55
C LEU A 276 48.87 -6.83 25.23
N THR A 277 49.54 -7.71 24.49
CA THR A 277 50.25 -7.37 23.23
C THR A 277 49.33 -6.67 22.21
N GLY A 278 48.05 -7.05 22.15
CA GLY A 278 47.07 -6.53 21.18
C GLY A 278 46.23 -5.34 21.66
N VAL A 279 46.52 -4.77 22.84
CA VAL A 279 45.69 -3.70 23.44
C VAL A 279 46.06 -2.33 22.85
N SER A 280 45.16 -1.76 22.06
CA SER A 280 45.34 -0.43 21.43
C SER A 280 44.85 0.74 22.31
N ALA A 281 43.86 0.49 23.17
CA ALA A 281 43.31 1.46 24.11
C ALA A 281 43.09 0.81 25.49
N PHE A 282 43.72 1.39 26.52
CA PHE A 282 43.67 0.87 27.89
C PHE A 282 43.34 2.00 28.88
N GLY A 283 42.09 2.01 29.35
CA GLY A 283 41.54 2.99 30.27
C GLY A 283 41.49 2.50 31.72
N VAL A 284 40.93 3.35 32.60
CA VAL A 284 40.81 3.07 34.04
C VAL A 284 39.86 1.90 34.31
N GLU A 285 38.78 1.80 33.54
CA GLU A 285 37.76 0.76 33.64
C GLU A 285 38.33 -0.61 33.26
N ALA A 286 39.12 -0.67 32.19
CA ALA A 286 39.85 -1.87 31.76
C ALA A 286 40.85 -2.34 32.83
N ALA A 287 41.57 -1.40 33.46
CA ALA A 287 42.49 -1.70 34.56
C ALA A 287 41.75 -2.29 35.78
N ASN A 288 40.62 -1.70 36.18
CA ASN A 288 39.80 -2.19 37.27
C ASN A 288 39.21 -3.58 36.99
N ALA A 289 38.83 -3.86 35.75
CA ALA A 289 38.38 -5.18 35.35
C ALA A 289 39.48 -6.24 35.45
N LEU A 290 40.67 -5.92 34.95
CA LEU A 290 41.82 -6.83 35.06
C LEU A 290 42.21 -7.09 36.52
N LEU A 291 42.10 -6.10 37.40
CA LEU A 291 42.28 -6.29 38.83
C LEU A 291 41.29 -7.34 39.37
N ARG A 292 40.00 -7.20 39.06
CA ARG A 292 38.98 -8.17 39.50
C ARG A 292 39.29 -9.58 39.01
N VAL A 293 39.72 -9.73 37.76
CA VAL A 293 40.15 -11.03 37.20
C VAL A 293 41.30 -11.60 38.01
N VAL A 294 42.39 -10.85 38.18
CA VAL A 294 43.58 -11.30 38.91
C VAL A 294 43.23 -11.68 40.35
N SER A 295 42.46 -10.85 41.05
CA SER A 295 42.05 -11.11 42.44
C SER A 295 41.19 -12.37 42.53
N ALA A 296 40.19 -12.52 41.66
CA ALA A 296 39.31 -13.68 41.67
C ALA A 296 40.03 -14.98 41.26
N VAL A 297 40.96 -14.91 40.31
CA VAL A 297 41.82 -16.05 39.93
C VAL A 297 42.74 -16.46 41.09
N GLY A 298 43.28 -15.48 41.83
CA GLY A 298 44.04 -15.73 43.06
C GLY A 298 43.21 -16.42 44.14
N LEU A 299 41.94 -16.02 44.32
CA LEU A 299 41.01 -16.68 45.25
C LEU A 299 40.69 -18.13 44.84
N LEU A 300 40.71 -18.44 43.54
CA LEU A 300 40.60 -19.80 43.02
C LEU A 300 41.90 -20.62 43.17
N GLY A 301 42.97 -20.04 43.72
CA GLY A 301 44.24 -20.71 43.96
C GLY A 301 45.19 -20.76 42.76
N ALA A 302 44.92 -19.97 41.71
CA ALA A 302 45.76 -19.87 40.52
C ALA A 302 46.61 -18.58 40.52
N GLN A 303 47.76 -18.61 39.87
CA GLN A 303 48.67 -17.45 39.77
C GLN A 303 48.51 -16.73 38.43
N SER A 304 48.24 -15.43 38.47
CA SER A 304 48.20 -14.60 37.27
C SER A 304 49.59 -14.06 36.90
N MET A 305 49.82 -13.85 35.61
CA MET A 305 51.02 -13.23 35.03
C MET A 305 50.61 -12.27 33.91
N LEU A 306 51.40 -11.20 33.68
CA LEU A 306 51.17 -10.24 32.60
C LEU A 306 52.22 -10.40 31.49
N THR A 307 51.81 -10.26 30.23
CA THR A 307 52.72 -10.21 29.07
C THR A 307 52.33 -9.10 28.10
N GLY A 308 53.28 -8.66 27.27
CA GLY A 308 52.98 -7.70 26.20
C GLY A 308 52.59 -6.31 26.69
N VAL A 309 53.01 -5.92 27.90
CA VAL A 309 52.64 -4.64 28.51
C VAL A 309 53.39 -3.49 27.82
N SER A 310 52.66 -2.61 27.13
CA SER A 310 53.25 -1.42 26.48
C SER A 310 53.46 -0.26 27.48
N PRO A 311 54.38 0.69 27.22
CA PRO A 311 54.62 1.84 28.10
C PRO A 311 53.35 2.65 28.41
N LYS A 312 52.44 2.76 27.44
CA LYS A 312 51.14 3.45 27.60
C LYS A 312 50.24 2.73 28.62
N VAL A 313 50.20 1.39 28.58
CA VAL A 313 49.45 0.57 29.54
C VAL A 313 50.04 0.72 30.95
N VAL A 314 51.38 0.74 31.06
CA VAL A 314 52.08 0.95 32.34
C VAL A 314 51.69 2.29 32.99
N GLN A 315 51.65 3.38 32.22
CA GLN A 315 51.25 4.69 32.74
C GLN A 315 49.83 4.68 33.34
N THR A 316 48.88 4.05 32.66
CA THR A 316 47.50 3.90 33.19
C THR A 316 47.48 3.05 34.46
N LEU A 317 48.20 1.92 34.49
CA LEU A 317 48.25 1.03 35.66
C LEU A 317 48.84 1.71 36.89
N ILE A 318 49.87 2.54 36.70
CA ILE A 318 50.45 3.36 37.77
C ILE A 318 49.45 4.42 38.24
N GLY A 319 48.78 5.09 37.31
CA GLY A 319 47.79 6.14 37.62
C GLY A 319 46.57 5.66 38.41
N VAL A 320 46.17 4.40 38.23
CA VAL A 320 45.04 3.77 38.95
C VAL A 320 45.47 3.27 40.35
N GLY A 321 46.75 3.39 40.72
CA GLY A 321 47.26 2.94 42.03
C GLY A 321 47.22 1.41 42.20
N ALA A 322 47.29 0.68 41.09
CA ALA A 322 46.83 -0.70 41.02
C ALA A 322 47.82 -1.72 41.64
N GLU A 323 47.29 -2.65 42.43
CA GLU A 323 48.01 -3.84 42.94
C GLU A 323 48.52 -4.77 41.83
N LEU A 324 48.11 -4.54 40.57
CA LEU A 324 48.63 -5.19 39.36
C LEU A 324 50.14 -5.06 39.22
N ALA A 325 50.78 -4.03 39.80
CA ALA A 325 52.24 -3.92 39.85
C ALA A 325 52.92 -5.07 40.62
N LYS A 326 52.18 -5.78 41.48
CA LYS A 326 52.65 -6.97 42.22
C LYS A 326 52.53 -8.26 41.39
N VAL A 327 51.81 -8.23 40.27
CA VAL A 327 51.67 -9.37 39.37
C VAL A 327 52.93 -9.52 38.53
N PRO A 328 53.56 -10.71 38.48
CA PRO A 328 54.75 -10.92 37.67
C PRO A 328 54.49 -10.58 36.19
N SER A 329 55.33 -9.71 35.63
CA SER A 329 55.26 -9.30 34.22
C SER A 329 56.45 -9.83 33.44
N TYR A 330 56.20 -10.28 32.21
CA TYR A 330 57.21 -10.76 31.26
C TYR A 330 57.05 -10.05 29.92
N ALA A 331 58.09 -10.02 29.09
CA ALA A 331 58.01 -9.34 27.80
C ALA A 331 57.10 -10.12 26.83
N THR A 332 57.13 -11.46 26.88
CA THR A 332 56.38 -12.34 25.98
C THR A 332 55.70 -13.49 26.72
N VAL A 333 54.65 -14.06 26.10
CA VAL A 333 53.99 -15.30 26.57
C VAL A 333 54.99 -16.45 26.71
N GLU A 334 55.95 -16.55 25.79
CA GLU A 334 57.01 -17.55 25.84
C GLU A 334 57.84 -17.45 27.13
N GLN A 335 58.28 -16.25 27.51
CA GLN A 335 59.05 -16.04 28.74
C GLN A 335 58.24 -16.38 30.00
N ALA A 336 56.96 -16.00 30.02
CA ALA A 336 56.05 -16.35 31.11
C ALA A 336 55.90 -17.88 31.22
N LEU A 337 55.72 -18.58 30.10
CA LEU A 337 55.63 -20.03 30.07
C LEU A 337 56.92 -20.71 30.55
N GLN A 338 58.09 -20.29 30.04
CA GLN A 338 59.39 -20.80 30.48
C GLN A 338 59.55 -20.69 32.00
N ARG A 339 59.08 -19.58 32.59
CA ARG A 339 59.14 -19.37 34.04
C ARG A 339 58.22 -20.32 34.81
N VAL A 340 57.03 -20.60 34.28
CA VAL A 340 56.10 -21.59 34.86
C VAL A 340 56.72 -22.99 34.82
N MET A 341 57.34 -23.37 33.71
CA MET A 341 57.98 -24.68 33.54
C MET A 341 59.12 -24.87 34.54
N GLN A 342 60.04 -23.90 34.64
CA GLN A 342 61.14 -23.92 35.60
C GLN A 342 60.68 -24.07 37.05
N ARG A 343 59.56 -23.45 37.45
CA ARG A 343 59.01 -23.55 38.81
C ARG A 343 58.29 -24.86 39.08
N SER A 344 57.82 -25.53 38.05
CA SER A 344 57.10 -26.80 38.15
C SER A 344 58.04 -28.02 38.19
N GLY A 345 59.37 -27.81 38.17
CA GLY A 345 60.37 -28.88 38.23
C GLY A 345 60.37 -29.79 36.99
N ARG A 346 59.92 -29.27 35.85
CA ARG A 346 59.84 -29.98 34.56
C ARG A 346 60.53 -29.19 33.46
#